data_AF-A0A950YFT7-F1
#
_entry.id   AF-A0A950YFT7-F1
#
_cell.length_a   1.000
_cell.length_b   1.000
_cell.length_c   1.000
_cell.angle_alpha   90.00
_cell.angle_beta   90.00
_cell.angle_gamma   90.00
#
_symmetry.space_group_name_H-M   'P 1'
#
loop_
_entity.id
_entity.type
_entity.pdbx_description
1 polymer ?
#
loop_
_entity_poly.entity_id
_entity_poly.type
_entity_poly.pdbx_seq_one_letter_code
_entity_poly.pdbx_strand_id
1 'polypeptide(L)'
;MRAIGSSGRLSRLRPRWTIRLRLTLLYGALFLLAGAALLGITYGLVAGQSKQSSGFFVGRVGAPVPAQLPAPPVGGEIKTVSSGGKSGAVVVQQRATSGAVVDLQAYAGKLDATFKRFSAAQQSQLRSVQTKANARIAAVRGEQLSTLLTLSGVALGIMALASIGLGWLMAGRALRPVRTMSLRARGISERNLHERLALDGPDDELKELANTFDGLLGRLEAAFESQRRFVANASHELRTPI
;
A
#
# COMPACT_ATOMS: atom_id res chain seq x y z
N MET A 1 15.26 71.02 8.35
CA MET A 1 15.33 69.87 7.42
C MET A 1 15.30 68.59 8.23
N ARG A 2 14.40 67.67 7.86
CA ARG A 2 14.11 66.35 8.45
C ARG A 2 15.28 65.38 8.24
N ALA A 3 15.59 64.56 9.24
CA ALA A 3 15.99 63.17 9.04
C ALA A 3 15.79 62.37 10.34
N ILE A 4 14.60 61.77 10.46
CA ILE A 4 14.28 60.73 11.44
C ILE A 4 14.78 59.40 10.84
N GLY A 5 15.88 58.89 11.35
CA GLY A 5 16.41 57.57 11.00
C GLY A 5 15.90 56.51 11.96
N SER A 6 14.72 55.95 11.69
CA SER A 6 14.16 54.82 12.43
C SER A 6 14.90 53.54 12.04
N SER A 7 15.90 53.15 12.83
CA SER A 7 16.49 51.81 12.75
C SER A 7 15.52 50.80 13.41
N GLY A 8 14.53 50.38 12.64
CA GLY A 8 13.69 49.21 12.94
C GLY A 8 14.56 47.96 12.97
N ARG A 9 15.03 47.59 14.16
CA ARG A 9 15.56 46.25 14.43
C ARG A 9 14.42 45.27 14.19
N LEU A 10 14.40 44.65 13.02
CA LEU A 10 13.65 43.43 12.75
C LEU A 10 14.23 42.33 13.64
N SER A 11 13.78 42.28 14.90
CA SER A 11 13.97 41.15 15.78
C SER A 11 13.38 39.95 15.07
N ARG A 12 14.25 39.10 14.51
CA ARG A 12 13.89 37.81 13.93
C ARG A 12 13.03 37.08 14.95
N LEU A 13 11.73 37.02 14.70
CA LEU A 13 10.76 36.26 15.47
C LEU A 13 11.21 34.80 15.40
N ARG A 14 12.00 34.37 16.39
CA ARG A 14 12.33 32.95 16.54
C ARG A 14 10.99 32.25 16.77
N PRO A 15 10.56 31.34 15.89
CA PRO A 15 9.28 30.67 16.05
C PRO A 15 9.22 30.04 17.43
N ARG A 16 8.22 30.43 18.22
CA ARG A 16 7.94 29.83 19.52
C ARG A 16 7.39 28.42 19.26
N TRP A 17 8.24 27.41 19.33
CA TRP A 17 7.84 26.02 19.06
C TRP A 17 7.05 25.49 20.25
N THR A 18 5.73 25.69 20.23
CA THR A 18 4.78 25.11 21.19
C THR A 18 4.80 23.58 21.13
N ILE A 19 4.35 22.91 22.18
CA ILE A 19 4.26 21.44 22.21
C ILE A 19 3.32 20.97 21.11
N ARG A 20 2.24 21.72 20.86
CA ARG A 20 1.32 21.46 19.75
C ARG A 20 2.02 21.45 18.41
N LEU A 21 2.87 22.43 18.12
CA LEU A 21 3.58 22.51 16.84
C LEU A 21 4.56 21.34 16.64
N ARG A 22 5.21 20.88 17.72
CA ARG A 22 6.06 19.68 17.68
C ARG A 22 5.25 18.42 17.43
N LEU A 23 4.09 18.32 18.09
CA LEU A 23 3.17 17.20 17.95
C LEU A 23 2.60 17.14 16.51
N THR A 24 2.17 18.28 15.96
CA THR A 24 1.65 18.35 14.59
C THR A 24 2.75 18.09 13.56
N LEU A 25 3.98 18.57 13.78
CA LEU A 25 5.11 18.20 12.91
C LEU A 25 5.37 16.70 12.93
N LEU A 26 5.27 16.05 14.09
CA LEU A 26 5.44 14.60 14.19
C LEU A 26 4.31 13.88 13.47
N TYR A 27 3.06 14.22 13.76
CA TYR A 27 1.92 13.61 13.07
C TYR A 27 1.97 13.85 11.56
N GLY A 28 2.41 15.04 11.14
CA GLY A 28 2.63 15.38 9.73
C GLY A 28 3.76 14.57 9.09
N ALA A 29 4.90 14.42 9.78
CA ALA A 29 6.00 13.58 9.32
C ALA A 29 5.60 12.11 9.23
N LEU A 30 4.86 11.61 10.22
CA LEU A 30 4.29 10.27 10.24
C LEU A 30 3.29 10.06 9.10
N PHE A 31 2.42 11.04 8.86
CA PHE A 31 1.46 11.01 7.75
C PHE A 31 2.16 11.01 6.39
N LEU A 32 3.20 11.84 6.21
CA LEU A 32 4.00 11.87 4.99
C LEU A 32 4.75 10.55 4.77
N LEU A 33 5.32 9.99 5.83
CA LEU A 33 5.94 8.67 5.82
C LEU A 33 4.92 7.61 5.36
N ALA A 34 3.73 7.56 5.98
CA ALA A 34 2.67 6.62 5.60
C ALA A 34 2.23 6.82 4.14
N GLY A 35 2.07 8.07 3.69
CA GLY A 35 1.73 8.41 2.31
C GLY A 35 2.81 7.99 1.31
N ALA A 36 4.10 8.20 1.64
CA ALA A 36 5.22 7.78 0.81
C ALA A 36 5.34 6.25 0.73
N ALA A 37 5.06 5.53 1.82
CA ALA A 37 4.97 4.06 1.80
C ALA A 37 3.84 3.59 0.88
N LEU A 38 2.64 4.17 1.01
CA LEU A 38 1.52 3.85 0.13
C LEU A 38 1.88 4.10 -1.34
N LEU A 39 2.46 5.26 -1.65
CA LEU A 39 2.89 5.60 -3.00
C LEU A 39 3.97 4.64 -3.52
N GLY A 40 4.93 4.26 -2.69
CA GLY A 40 5.98 3.30 -3.04
C GLY A 40 5.41 1.91 -3.32
N ILE A 41 4.43 1.47 -2.53
CA ILE A 41 3.71 0.21 -2.75
C ILE A 41 2.92 0.27 -4.06
N THR A 42 2.16 1.34 -4.28
CA THR A 42 1.36 1.53 -5.50
C THR A 42 2.25 1.65 -6.73
N TYR A 43 3.36 2.38 -6.65
CA TYR A 43 4.27 2.57 -7.78
C TYR A 43 5.06 1.28 -8.08
N GLY A 44 5.51 0.56 -7.05
CA GLY A 44 6.12 -0.76 -7.20
C GLY A 44 5.19 -1.75 -7.89
N LEU A 45 3.88 -1.70 -7.59
CA LEU A 45 2.85 -2.51 -8.24
C LEU A 45 2.74 -2.20 -9.74
N VAL A 46 2.74 -0.92 -10.11
CA VAL A 46 2.64 -0.48 -11.51
C VAL A 46 3.94 -0.76 -12.27
N ALA A 47 5.10 -0.48 -11.68
CA ALA A 47 6.40 -0.71 -12.29
C ALA A 47 6.72 -2.21 -12.45
N GLY A 48 6.22 -3.06 -11.55
CA GLY A 48 6.33 -4.51 -11.67
C GLY A 48 5.51 -5.08 -12.83
N GLN A 49 4.34 -4.50 -13.13
CA GLN A 49 3.51 -4.95 -14.25
C GLN A 49 4.15 -4.71 -15.62
N SER A 50 4.91 -3.62 -15.79
CA SER A 50 5.47 -3.26 -17.11
C SER A 50 6.59 -4.19 -17.58
N LYS A 51 7.36 -4.78 -16.66
CA LYS A 51 8.45 -5.72 -17.01
C LYS A 51 7.97 -7.09 -17.48
N GLN A 52 6.72 -7.46 -17.22
CA GLN A 52 6.22 -8.81 -17.47
C GLN A 52 5.35 -8.94 -18.73
N SER A 53 5.26 -7.88 -19.54
CA SER A 53 4.57 -7.91 -20.84
C SER A 53 5.43 -8.43 -22.00
N SER A 54 6.63 -8.96 -21.75
CA SER A 54 7.52 -9.48 -22.79
C SER A 54 7.06 -10.84 -23.31
N GLY A 55 6.18 -10.82 -24.33
CA GLY A 55 6.11 -11.83 -25.38
C GLY A 55 5.02 -12.89 -25.24
N PHE A 56 3.76 -12.53 -25.53
CA PHE A 56 2.79 -13.52 -26.03
C PHE A 56 3.09 -13.80 -27.50
N PHE A 57 4.13 -14.61 -27.76
CA PHE A 57 4.34 -15.18 -29.08
C PHE A 57 3.39 -16.35 -29.26
N VAL A 58 2.26 -16.11 -29.93
CA VAL A 58 1.55 -17.18 -30.63
C VAL A 58 2.47 -17.58 -31.79
N GLY A 59 3.37 -18.53 -31.54
CA GLY A 59 4.09 -19.19 -32.63
C GLY A 59 3.04 -19.62 -33.66
N ARG A 60 3.27 -19.29 -34.94
CA ARG A 60 2.36 -19.55 -36.06
C ARG A 60 1.66 -20.90 -35.83
N VAL A 61 0.37 -20.87 -35.46
CA VAL A 61 -0.41 -22.10 -35.28
C VAL A 61 -0.66 -22.61 -36.69
N GLY A 62 0.27 -23.41 -37.21
CA GLY A 62 0.09 -24.07 -38.48
C GLY A 62 -1.18 -24.91 -38.36
N ALA A 63 -2.18 -24.62 -39.20
CA ALA A 63 -3.34 -25.48 -39.32
C ALA A 63 -2.83 -26.90 -39.60
N PRO A 64 -3.34 -27.93 -38.91
CA PRO A 64 -2.83 -29.29 -39.05
C PRO A 64 -3.19 -29.82 -40.44
N VAL A 65 -2.43 -29.47 -41.49
CA VAL A 65 -2.75 -29.89 -42.87
C VAL A 65 -2.82 -31.42 -42.91
N PRO A 66 -3.93 -32.02 -43.40
CA PRO A 66 -4.00 -33.47 -43.53
C PRO A 66 -2.84 -33.94 -44.41
N ALA A 67 -2.04 -34.87 -43.89
CA ALA A 67 -0.79 -35.31 -44.52
C ALA A 67 -1.00 -35.86 -45.94
N GLN A 68 -2.19 -36.39 -46.24
CA GLN A 68 -2.59 -36.81 -47.58
C GLN A 68 -4.12 -36.90 -47.64
N LEU A 69 -4.76 -36.24 -48.60
CA LEU A 69 -6.16 -36.51 -48.95
C LEU A 69 -6.23 -37.84 -49.72
N PRO A 70 -7.29 -38.65 -49.55
CA PRO A 70 -7.49 -39.81 -50.40
C PRO A 70 -7.57 -39.37 -51.86
N ALA A 71 -6.86 -40.06 -52.76
CA ALA A 71 -6.85 -39.70 -54.17
C ALA A 71 -8.26 -39.84 -54.77
N PRO A 72 -8.75 -38.85 -55.53
CA PRO A 72 -10.06 -38.94 -56.16
C PRO A 72 -10.06 -40.10 -57.17
N PRO A 73 -11.15 -40.86 -57.27
CA PRO A 73 -11.29 -41.83 -58.34
C PRO A 73 -11.44 -41.07 -59.68
N VAL A 74 -10.43 -41.11 -60.54
CA VAL A 74 -10.46 -40.43 -61.85
C VAL A 74 -10.54 -41.48 -62.96
N GLY A 75 -11.43 -41.26 -63.94
CA GLY A 75 -11.47 -42.04 -65.19
C GLY A 75 -12.61 -43.06 -65.31
N GLY A 76 -13.87 -42.61 -65.21
CA GLY A 76 -15.02 -43.47 -65.48
C GLY A 76 -16.27 -42.71 -65.92
N GLU A 77 -17.01 -43.28 -66.85
CA GLU A 77 -18.30 -42.77 -67.34
C GLU A 77 -19.36 -42.93 -66.23
N ILE A 78 -20.10 -41.87 -65.90
CA ILE A 78 -21.16 -41.92 -64.89
C ILE A 78 -22.40 -42.55 -65.55
N LYS A 79 -22.70 -43.81 -65.24
CA LYS A 79 -23.98 -44.43 -65.58
C LYS A 79 -24.87 -44.44 -64.34
N THR A 80 -25.94 -43.65 -64.37
CA THR A 80 -27.01 -43.73 -63.38
C THR A 80 -27.76 -45.04 -63.57
N VAL A 81 -27.54 -46.02 -62.70
CA VAL A 81 -28.31 -47.27 -62.70
C VAL A 81 -29.56 -47.04 -61.87
N SER A 82 -30.71 -46.88 -62.52
CA SER A 82 -32.00 -46.86 -61.83
C SER A 82 -32.35 -48.29 -61.40
N SER A 83 -32.25 -48.57 -60.10
CA SER A 83 -32.69 -49.83 -59.53
C SER A 83 -34.23 -49.85 -59.49
N GLY A 84 -34.84 -50.48 -60.50
CA GLY A 84 -36.28 -50.73 -60.57
C GLY A 84 -36.74 -51.72 -59.50
N GLY A 85 -36.87 -51.25 -58.26
CA GLY A 85 -37.44 -51.96 -57.12
C GLY A 85 -38.05 -50.96 -56.16
N LYS A 86 -39.18 -51.31 -55.52
CA LYS A 86 -40.12 -50.44 -54.77
C LYS A 86 -39.58 -49.67 -53.54
N SER A 87 -38.30 -49.31 -53.50
CA SER A 87 -37.71 -48.40 -52.52
C SER A 87 -36.63 -47.59 -53.22
N GLY A 88 -36.90 -46.29 -53.43
CA GLY A 88 -36.15 -45.38 -54.30
C GLY A 88 -34.73 -45.02 -53.85
N ALA A 89 -33.85 -46.00 -53.69
CA ALA A 89 -32.42 -45.79 -53.51
C ALA A 89 -31.72 -45.83 -54.89
N VAL A 90 -31.34 -44.66 -55.40
CA VAL A 90 -30.53 -44.53 -56.62
C VAL A 90 -29.06 -44.72 -56.23
N VAL A 91 -28.47 -45.86 -56.58
CA VAL A 91 -27.05 -46.14 -56.37
C VAL A 91 -26.27 -45.65 -57.58
N VAL A 92 -25.50 -44.57 -57.42
CA VAL A 92 -24.62 -44.05 -58.48
C VAL A 92 -23.30 -44.83 -58.44
N GLN A 93 -23.10 -45.76 -59.39
CA GLN A 93 -21.83 -46.46 -59.58
C GLN A 93 -21.09 -45.89 -60.79
N GLN A 94 -19.84 -45.49 -60.58
CA GLN A 94 -18.95 -45.04 -61.65
C GLN A 94 -18.05 -46.22 -62.05
N ARG A 95 -18.14 -46.67 -63.31
CA ARG A 95 -17.29 -47.76 -63.83
C ARG A 95 -16.02 -47.15 -64.41
N ALA A 96 -14.87 -47.48 -63.82
CA ALA A 96 -13.58 -47.03 -64.34
C ALA A 96 -13.29 -47.66 -65.71
N THR A 97 -12.47 -46.99 -66.54
CA THR A 97 -12.05 -47.49 -67.86
C THR A 97 -11.34 -48.86 -67.81
N SER A 98 -10.91 -49.31 -66.61
CA SER A 98 -10.30 -50.62 -66.33
C SER A 98 -11.27 -51.70 -65.84
N GLY A 99 -12.59 -51.47 -65.87
CA GLY A 99 -13.60 -52.44 -65.41
C GLY A 99 -13.84 -52.46 -63.89
N ALA A 100 -13.03 -51.75 -63.10
CA ALA A 100 -13.22 -51.60 -61.67
C ALA A 100 -14.42 -50.70 -61.35
N VAL A 101 -15.34 -51.19 -60.51
CA VAL A 101 -16.45 -50.39 -59.97
C VAL A 101 -15.88 -49.51 -58.86
N VAL A 102 -15.99 -48.20 -59.01
CA VAL A 102 -15.56 -47.23 -58.00
C VAL A 102 -16.62 -47.16 -56.90
N ASP A 103 -16.22 -47.49 -55.67
CA ASP A 103 -17.05 -47.32 -54.49
C ASP A 103 -16.93 -45.89 -53.93
N LEU A 104 -17.82 -45.02 -54.41
CA LEU A 104 -17.96 -43.64 -53.94
C LEU A 104 -18.33 -43.56 -52.45
N GLN A 105 -19.01 -44.57 -51.90
CA GLN A 105 -19.41 -44.60 -50.50
C GLN A 105 -18.21 -44.90 -49.59
N ALA A 106 -17.33 -45.82 -49.98
CA ALA A 106 -16.07 -46.06 -49.30
C ALA A 106 -15.12 -44.84 -49.36
N TYR A 107 -15.10 -44.10 -50.48
CA TYR A 107 -14.34 -42.86 -50.61
C TYR A 107 -14.89 -41.75 -49.70
N ALA A 108 -16.22 -41.56 -49.69
CA ALA A 108 -16.89 -40.62 -48.79
C ALA A 108 -16.59 -40.91 -47.31
N GLY A 109 -16.56 -42.19 -46.91
CA GLY A 109 -16.18 -42.60 -45.54
C GLY A 109 -14.72 -42.27 -45.18
N LYS A 110 -13.78 -42.40 -46.13
CA LYS A 110 -12.38 -42.01 -45.93
C LYS A 110 -12.22 -40.50 -45.78
N LEU A 111 -12.99 -39.72 -46.55
CA LEU A 111 -13.04 -38.26 -46.40
C LEU A 111 -13.57 -37.86 -45.03
N ASP A 112 -14.71 -38.40 -44.60
CA ASP A 112 -15.28 -38.13 -43.28
C ASP A 112 -14.28 -38.44 -42.14
N ALA A 113 -13.62 -39.60 -42.20
CA ALA A 113 -12.59 -39.96 -41.24
C ALA A 113 -11.40 -39.00 -41.23
N THR A 114 -10.98 -38.49 -42.39
CA THR A 114 -9.89 -37.52 -42.52
C THR A 114 -10.28 -36.17 -41.93
N PHE A 115 -11.50 -35.69 -42.23
CA PHE A 115 -12.05 -34.46 -41.66
C PHE A 115 -12.22 -34.55 -40.13
N LYS A 116 -12.69 -35.69 -39.61
CA LYS A 116 -12.84 -35.91 -38.16
C LYS A 116 -11.50 -35.90 -37.42
N ARG A 117 -10.44 -36.45 -38.04
CA ARG A 117 -9.07 -36.39 -37.48
C ARG A 117 -8.51 -34.99 -37.53
N PHE A 118 -8.72 -34.27 -38.63
CA PHE A 118 -8.32 -32.88 -38.78
C PHE A 118 -8.99 -31.98 -37.73
N SER A 119 -10.31 -32.08 -37.57
CA SER A 119 -11.05 -31.30 -36.59
C SER A 119 -10.65 -31.64 -35.15
N ALA A 120 -10.43 -32.92 -34.85
CA ALA A 120 -9.90 -33.35 -33.55
C ALA A 120 -8.49 -32.80 -33.28
N ALA A 121 -7.61 -32.79 -34.29
CA ALA A 121 -6.27 -32.22 -34.19
C ALA A 121 -6.30 -30.69 -34.00
N GLN A 122 -7.20 -29.99 -34.69
CA GLN A 122 -7.39 -28.55 -34.52
C GLN A 122 -7.95 -28.23 -33.12
N GLN A 123 -8.88 -29.02 -32.61
CA GLN A 123 -9.48 -28.81 -31.30
C GLN A 123 -8.48 -29.09 -30.16
N SER A 124 -7.58 -30.07 -30.31
CA SER A 124 -6.50 -30.31 -29.34
C SER A 124 -5.48 -29.18 -29.33
N GLN A 125 -5.15 -28.60 -30.49
CA GLN A 125 -4.32 -27.41 -30.57
C GLN A 125 -4.95 -26.21 -29.84
N LEU A 126 -6.23 -25.92 -30.08
CA LEU A 126 -6.94 -24.85 -29.37
C LEU A 126 -6.92 -25.04 -27.86
N ARG A 127 -7.13 -26.27 -27.38
CA ARG A 127 -7.01 -26.60 -25.95
C ARG A 127 -5.60 -26.34 -25.42
N SER A 128 -4.56 -26.72 -26.17
CA SER A 128 -3.16 -26.49 -25.75
C SER A 128 -2.79 -25.00 -25.68
N VAL A 129 -3.33 -24.17 -26.57
CA VAL A 129 -3.15 -22.72 -26.53
C VAL A 129 -3.88 -22.15 -25.31
N GLN A 130 -5.11 -22.60 -25.06
CA GLN A 130 -5.88 -22.17 -23.90
C GLN A 130 -5.20 -22.55 -22.57
N THR A 131 -4.68 -23.78 -22.45
CA THR A 131 -3.99 -24.22 -21.23
C THR A 131 -2.68 -23.46 -21.01
N LYS A 132 -1.91 -23.20 -22.07
CA LYS A 132 -0.70 -22.36 -21.99
C LYS A 132 -1.03 -20.92 -21.58
N ALA A 133 -2.08 -20.33 -22.16
CA ALA A 133 -2.54 -18.99 -21.81
C ALA A 133 -2.97 -18.93 -20.33
N ASN A 134 -3.79 -19.88 -19.88
CA ASN A 134 -4.26 -19.96 -18.50
C ASN A 134 -3.10 -20.18 -17.51
N ALA A 135 -2.14 -21.05 -17.84
CA ALA A 135 -0.98 -21.32 -17.00
C ALA A 135 -0.08 -20.08 -16.84
N ARG A 136 0.07 -19.27 -17.89
CA ARG A 136 0.81 -18.00 -17.80
C ARG A 136 0.08 -16.96 -16.97
N ILE A 137 -1.23 -16.83 -17.12
CA ILE A 137 -2.04 -15.94 -16.28
C ILE A 137 -1.88 -16.32 -14.80
N ALA A 138 -1.88 -17.63 -14.50
CA ALA A 138 -1.67 -18.12 -13.14
C ALA A 138 -0.24 -17.83 -12.61
N ALA A 139 0.79 -18.06 -13.44
CA ALA A 139 2.18 -17.80 -13.06
C ALA A 139 2.43 -16.30 -12.80
N VAL A 140 1.92 -15.42 -13.66
CA VAL A 140 2.04 -13.96 -13.50
C VAL A 140 1.32 -13.50 -12.23
N ARG A 141 0.12 -14.04 -11.92
CA ARG A 141 -0.58 -13.71 -10.67
C ARG A 141 0.23 -14.08 -9.43
N GLY A 142 0.83 -15.27 -9.41
CA GLY A 142 1.60 -15.75 -8.25
C GLY A 142 2.81 -14.87 -7.95
N GLU A 143 3.57 -14.50 -8.96
CA GLU A 143 4.76 -13.65 -8.84
C GLU A 143 4.42 -12.19 -8.49
N GLN A 144 3.29 -11.69 -9.01
CA GLN A 144 2.77 -10.38 -8.62
C GLN A 144 2.36 -10.34 -7.15
N LEU A 145 1.59 -11.34 -6.68
CA LEU A 145 1.13 -11.41 -5.28
C LEU A 145 2.30 -11.45 -4.30
N SER A 146 3.32 -12.27 -4.56
CA SER A 146 4.49 -12.38 -3.68
C SER A 146 5.29 -11.07 -3.62
N THR A 147 5.50 -10.42 -4.77
CA THR A 147 6.19 -9.12 -4.84
C THR A 147 5.44 -8.05 -4.05
N LEU A 148 4.11 -7.99 -4.17
CA LEU A 148 3.28 -7.05 -3.42
C LEU A 148 3.29 -7.29 -1.93
N LEU A 149 3.17 -8.55 -1.50
CA LEU A 149 3.23 -8.90 -0.07
C LEU A 149 4.59 -8.55 0.52
N THR A 150 5.67 -8.82 -0.20
CA THR A 150 7.03 -8.55 0.28
C THR A 150 7.30 -7.04 0.36
N LEU A 151 6.95 -6.29 -0.67
CA LEU A 151 7.20 -4.85 -0.73
C LEU A 151 6.32 -4.07 0.25
N SER A 152 5.03 -4.45 0.39
CA SER A 152 4.15 -3.87 1.41
C SER A 152 4.57 -4.26 2.82
N GLY A 153 5.02 -5.50 3.04
CA GLY A 153 5.57 -5.95 4.33
C GLY A 153 6.82 -5.17 4.74
N VAL A 154 7.78 -4.98 3.84
CA VAL A 154 9.00 -4.18 4.10
C VAL A 154 8.65 -2.71 4.35
N ALA A 155 7.78 -2.11 3.53
CA ALA A 155 7.35 -0.73 3.72
C ALA A 155 6.63 -0.53 5.07
N LEU A 156 5.73 -1.45 5.45
CA LEU A 156 5.07 -1.44 6.76
C LEU A 156 6.08 -1.61 7.90
N GLY A 157 7.06 -2.50 7.74
CA GLY A 157 8.12 -2.69 8.74
C GLY A 157 8.94 -1.43 8.99
N ILE A 158 9.38 -0.77 7.91
CA ILE A 158 10.12 0.51 8.00
C ILE A 158 9.26 1.60 8.66
N MET A 159 7.99 1.71 8.25
CA MET A 159 7.04 2.65 8.84
C MET A 159 6.83 2.42 10.32
N ALA A 160 6.63 1.17 10.74
CA ALA A 160 6.42 0.81 12.13
C ALA A 160 7.65 1.18 12.97
N LEU A 161 8.85 0.82 12.52
CA LEU A 161 10.10 1.14 13.21
C LEU A 161 10.34 2.65 13.31
N ALA A 162 10.11 3.39 12.23
CA ALA A 162 10.22 4.85 12.22
C ALA A 162 9.21 5.48 13.21
N SER A 163 7.96 5.01 13.21
CA SER A 163 6.90 5.49 14.10
C SER A 163 7.24 5.25 15.57
N ILE A 164 7.73 4.04 15.89
CA ILE A 164 8.17 3.68 17.24
C ILE A 164 9.34 4.57 17.66
N GLY A 165 10.35 4.74 16.79
CA GLY A 165 11.52 5.57 17.06
C GLY A 165 11.17 7.04 17.29
N LEU A 166 10.36 7.63 16.41
CA LEU A 166 9.90 9.02 16.54
C LEU A 166 9.02 9.21 17.79
N GLY A 167 8.11 8.28 18.05
CA GLY A 167 7.22 8.31 19.21
C GLY A 167 8.00 8.23 20.52
N TRP A 168 8.98 7.31 20.62
CA TRP A 168 9.82 7.16 21.79
C TRP A 168 10.68 8.40 22.05
N LEU A 169 11.32 8.95 21.00
CA LEU A 169 12.15 10.14 21.09
C LEU A 169 11.32 11.36 21.53
N MET A 170 10.11 11.53 21.00
CA MET A 170 9.25 12.65 21.38
C MET A 170 8.65 12.49 22.77
N ALA A 171 8.19 11.30 23.15
CA ALA A 171 7.71 11.04 24.51
C ALA A 171 8.79 11.38 25.54
N GLY A 172 10.02 10.90 25.33
CA GLY A 172 11.16 11.22 26.20
C GLY A 172 11.44 12.72 26.29
N ARG A 173 11.31 13.46 25.17
CA ARG A 173 11.60 14.89 25.12
C ARG A 173 10.47 15.75 25.69
N ALA A 174 9.21 15.35 25.51
CA ALA A 174 8.03 16.05 26.04
C ALA A 174 7.83 15.83 27.55
N LEU A 175 8.19 14.65 28.08
CA LEU A 175 8.04 14.35 29.51
C LEU A 175 9.20 14.87 30.37
N ARG A 176 10.37 15.17 29.77
CA ARG A 176 11.55 15.63 30.52
C ARG A 176 11.29 16.87 31.39
N PRO A 177 10.65 17.96 30.90
CA PRO A 177 10.38 19.15 31.71
C PRO A 177 9.39 18.88 32.85
N VAL A 178 8.37 18.04 32.60
CA VAL A 178 7.39 17.64 33.62
C VAL A 178 8.08 16.91 34.77
N ARG A 179 9.02 16.02 34.47
CA ARG A 179 9.81 15.33 35.51
C ARG A 179 10.65 16.33 36.31
N THR A 180 11.27 17.31 35.67
CA THR A 180 12.04 18.36 36.35
C THR A 180 11.16 19.20 37.27
N MET A 181 9.98 19.61 36.81
CA MET A 181 9.01 20.34 37.63
C MET A 181 8.56 19.52 38.84
N SER A 182 8.22 18.24 38.64
CA SER A 182 7.81 17.35 39.73
C SER A 182 8.90 17.18 40.77
N LEU A 183 10.16 17.05 40.35
CA LEU A 183 11.31 16.95 41.25
C LEU A 183 11.53 18.25 42.04
N ARG A 184 11.46 19.42 41.40
CA ARG A 184 11.58 20.72 42.09
C ARG A 184 10.42 20.94 43.05
N ALA A 185 9.19 20.69 42.62
CA ALA A 185 7.99 20.84 43.45
C ALA A 185 8.04 19.98 44.73
N ARG A 186 8.56 18.74 44.64
CA ARG A 186 8.74 17.87 45.82
C ARG A 186 9.76 18.40 46.83
N GLY A 187 10.70 19.25 46.40
CA GLY A 187 11.68 19.88 47.29
C GLY A 187 11.18 21.14 47.98
N ILE A 188 10.05 21.71 47.54
CA ILE A 188 9.47 22.92 48.11
C ILE A 188 8.65 22.55 49.34
N SER A 189 8.94 23.21 50.46
CA SER A 189 8.30 23.05 51.76
C SER A 189 8.11 24.42 52.41
N GLU A 190 7.34 24.49 53.51
CA GLU A 190 7.07 25.74 54.25
C GLU A 190 8.33 26.59 54.53
N ARG A 191 9.45 25.92 54.81
CA ARG A 191 10.73 26.54 55.17
C ARG A 191 11.50 27.14 53.98
N ASN A 192 11.17 26.75 52.76
CA ASN A 192 11.84 27.19 51.53
C ASN A 192 10.83 27.56 50.43
N LEU A 193 9.70 28.16 50.84
CA LEU A 193 8.66 28.61 49.91
C LEU A 193 9.13 29.65 48.90
N HIS A 194 10.27 30.32 49.14
CA HIS A 194 10.88 31.30 48.26
C HIS A 194 11.51 30.66 47.02
N GLU A 195 11.76 29.35 47.04
CA GLU A 195 12.16 28.62 45.85
C GLU A 195 11.02 28.61 44.83
N ARG A 196 11.39 28.64 43.56
CA ARG A 196 10.47 28.68 42.41
C ARG A 196 10.80 27.53 41.47
N LEU A 197 9.80 27.04 40.74
CA LEU A 197 10.00 26.06 39.69
C LEU A 197 10.91 26.61 38.60
N ALA A 198 10.82 27.90 38.25
CA ALA A 198 11.72 28.62 37.35
C ALA A 198 12.16 27.75 36.15
N LEU A 199 11.18 27.21 35.41
CA LEU A 199 11.47 26.28 34.32
C LEU A 199 12.25 27.02 33.23
N ASP A 200 13.46 26.58 32.91
CA ASP A 200 14.22 27.16 31.79
C ASP A 200 13.71 26.61 30.46
N GLY A 201 13.63 27.46 29.44
CA GLY A 201 13.26 27.04 28.09
C GLY A 201 12.42 28.04 27.31
N PRO A 202 11.92 27.63 26.13
CA PRO A 202 11.00 28.43 25.33
C PRO A 202 9.70 28.71 26.08
N ASP A 203 9.04 29.83 25.78
CA ASP A 203 7.70 30.13 26.25
C ASP A 203 6.67 29.21 25.55
N ASP A 204 6.54 27.99 26.06
CA ASP A 204 5.55 27.00 25.66
C ASP A 204 4.49 26.77 26.76
N GLU A 205 3.55 25.86 26.50
CA GLU A 205 2.44 25.59 27.42
C GLU A 205 2.91 25.06 28.78
N LEU A 206 4.07 24.37 28.85
CA LEU A 206 4.63 23.93 30.12
C LEU A 206 5.28 25.09 30.87
N LYS A 207 6.00 25.97 30.18
CA LYS A 207 6.55 27.19 30.79
C LYS A 207 5.46 28.09 31.38
N GLU A 208 4.34 28.25 30.67
CA GLU A 208 3.16 28.97 31.17
C GLU A 208 2.57 28.32 32.43
N LEU A 209 2.47 26.99 32.45
CA LEU A 209 2.05 26.24 33.64
C LEU A 209 3.04 26.42 34.82
N ALA A 210 4.35 26.41 34.55
CA ALA A 210 5.38 26.65 35.56
C ALA A 210 5.19 28.02 36.22
N ASN A 211 5.00 29.06 35.40
CA ASN A 211 4.82 30.43 35.87
C ASN A 211 3.53 30.57 36.71
N THR A 212 2.46 29.89 36.30
CA THR A 212 1.20 29.86 37.08
C THR A 212 1.41 29.24 38.46
N PHE A 213 2.14 28.11 38.53
CA PHE A 213 2.47 27.45 39.80
C PHE A 213 3.37 28.33 40.69
N ASP A 214 4.36 29.00 40.10
CA ASP A 214 5.22 29.97 40.80
C ASP A 214 4.42 31.14 41.40
N GLY A 215 3.37 31.59 40.70
CA GLY A 215 2.42 32.57 41.22
C GLY A 215 1.61 32.08 42.43
N LEU A 216 1.19 30.80 42.42
CA LEU A 216 0.51 30.19 43.57
C LEU A 216 1.43 30.09 44.79
N LEU A 217 2.69 29.69 44.59
CA LEU A 217 3.70 29.66 45.63
C LEU A 217 3.94 31.05 46.24
N GLY A 218 4.04 32.09 45.41
CA GLY A 218 4.18 33.47 45.89
C GLY A 218 3.00 33.94 46.74
N ARG A 219 1.78 33.53 46.42
CA ARG A 219 0.59 33.85 47.24
C ARG A 219 0.60 33.11 48.58
N LEU A 220 1.02 31.85 48.58
CA LEU A 220 1.13 31.05 49.80
C LEU A 220 2.20 31.61 50.74
N GLU A 221 3.33 32.06 50.20
CA GLU A 221 4.41 32.72 50.93
C GLU A 221 3.93 33.99 51.63
N ALA A 222 3.21 34.85 50.90
CA ALA A 222 2.64 36.07 51.47
C ALA A 222 1.63 35.79 52.60
N ALA A 223 0.85 34.71 52.50
CA ALA A 223 -0.10 34.31 53.53
C ALA A 223 0.62 33.83 54.81
N PHE A 224 1.64 32.98 54.69
CA PHE A 224 2.44 32.51 55.83
C PHE A 224 3.19 33.65 56.52
N GLU A 225 3.77 34.57 55.75
CA GLU A 225 4.49 35.73 56.31
C GLU A 225 3.56 36.65 57.11
N SER A 226 2.32 36.82 56.63
CA SER A 226 1.28 37.59 57.34
C SER A 226 0.87 36.90 58.64
N GLN A 227 0.69 35.57 58.62
CA GLN A 227 0.39 34.78 59.81
C GLN A 227 1.53 34.86 60.84
N ARG A 228 2.79 34.81 60.40
CA ARG A 228 3.97 34.88 61.26
C ARG A 228 4.10 36.22 61.97
N ARG A 229 3.87 37.32 61.24
CA ARG A 229 3.84 38.67 61.80
C ARG A 229 2.72 38.87 62.82
N PHE A 230 1.53 38.31 62.57
CA PHE A 230 0.41 38.39 63.52
C PHE A 230 0.73 37.68 64.85
N VAL A 231 1.25 36.45 64.79
CA VAL A 231 1.62 35.68 65.99
C VAL A 231 2.75 36.35 66.76
N ALA A 232 3.73 36.93 66.07
CA ALA A 232 4.82 37.69 66.69
C ALA A 232 4.27 38.92 67.44
N ASN A 233 3.42 39.71 66.79
CA ASN A 233 2.81 40.89 67.41
C ASN A 233 1.95 40.53 68.63
N ALA A 234 1.12 39.49 68.55
CA ALA A 234 0.32 39.01 69.68
C ALA A 234 1.18 38.54 70.86
N SER A 235 2.31 37.87 70.58
CA SER A 235 3.26 37.44 71.63
C SER A 235 3.96 38.63 72.29
N HIS A 236 4.17 39.72 71.56
CA HIS A 236 4.73 40.96 72.09
C HIS A 236 3.74 41.69 73.01
N GLU A 237 2.46 41.79 72.64
CA GLU A 237 1.44 42.40 73.51
C GLU A 237 1.24 41.61 74.81
N LEU A 238 1.35 40.29 74.81
CA LEU A 238 1.20 39.46 76.01
C LEU A 238 2.42 39.48 76.94
N ARG A 239 3.61 39.87 76.45
CA ARG A 239 4.87 39.82 77.21
C ARG A 239 5.23 41.13 77.90
N THR A 240 4.65 42.25 77.48
CA THR A 240 4.71 43.52 78.20
C THR A 240 3.40 43.71 78.96
N PRO A 241 3.30 43.28 80.23
CA PRO A 241 2.16 43.69 81.04
C PRO A 241 2.28 45.20 81.26
N ILE A 242 1.15 45.88 81.10
CA ILE A 242 0.97 47.27 81.48
C ILE A 242 0.98 47.37 83.00
#